data_AF-A0ABC9NWJ4-F1
#
_entry.id   AF-A0ABC9NWJ4-F1
#
_cell.length_a   1.000
_cell.length_b   1.000
_cell.length_c   1.000
_cell.angle_alpha   90.00
_cell.angle_beta   90.00
_cell.angle_gamma   90.00
#
_symmetry.space_group_name_H-M   'P 1'
#
loop_
_entity.id
_entity.type
_entity.pdbx_description
1 polymer ?
#
loop_
_entity_poly.entity_id
_entity_poly.type
_entity_poly.pdbx_seq_one_letter_code
_entity_poly.pdbx_strand_id
1 'polypeptide(L)'
;MGYKNVCVNCRISLSEGTNYELFNRNKTCPTCKGKMYFVNEKFKAPKKSNDKEWKIIEYLLLSGYDFRNPYCGHEQCIYFEFLKNLQEAEEFIREMRNLD
;
A
#
# COMPACT_ATOMS: atom_id res chain seq x y z
N MET A 1 13.65 -10.34 -1.84
CA MET A 1 12.71 -9.19 -1.72
C MET A 1 12.27 -8.82 -3.12
N GLY A 2 10.99 -8.57 -3.34
CA GLY A 2 10.39 -8.33 -4.65
C GLY A 2 9.03 -7.65 -4.49
N TYR A 3 8.44 -7.25 -5.61
CA TYR A 3 7.13 -6.62 -5.65
C TYR A 3 6.06 -7.52 -5.04
N LYS A 4 4.97 -6.92 -4.59
CA LYS A 4 3.94 -7.63 -3.82
C LYS A 4 2.55 -7.26 -4.30
N ASN A 5 1.61 -8.18 -4.15
CA ASN A 5 0.19 -7.89 -4.18
C ASN A 5 -0.37 -7.97 -2.76
N VAL A 6 -1.07 -6.92 -2.34
CA VAL A 6 -1.61 -6.77 -0.99
C VAL A 6 -3.12 -6.82 -1.00
N CYS A 7 -3.72 -7.65 -0.15
CA CYS A 7 -5.15 -7.64 0.09
C CYS A 7 -5.42 -7.03 1.47
N VAL A 8 -6.04 -5.86 1.52
CA VAL A 8 -6.37 -5.17 2.78
C VAL A 8 -7.50 -5.87 3.55
N ASN A 9 -8.48 -6.45 2.85
CA ASN A 9 -9.57 -7.20 3.49
C ASN A 9 -9.06 -8.44 4.25
N CYS A 10 -8.16 -9.22 3.63
CA CYS A 10 -7.59 -10.41 4.25
C CYS A 10 -6.32 -10.11 5.07
N ARG A 11 -5.77 -8.90 4.96
CA ARG A 11 -4.52 -8.46 5.59
C ARG A 11 -3.34 -9.38 5.26
N ILE A 12 -3.19 -9.68 3.97
CA ILE A 12 -2.13 -10.54 3.43
C ILE A 12 -1.34 -9.83 2.35
N SER A 13 -0.06 -10.20 2.23
CA SER A 13 0.85 -9.74 1.20
C SER A 13 1.47 -10.95 0.51
N LEU A 14 1.28 -11.06 -0.80
CA LEU A 14 1.83 -12.13 -1.64
C LEU A 14 3.00 -11.58 -2.45
N SER A 15 4.11 -12.31 -2.48
CA SER A 15 5.27 -11.92 -3.29
C SER A 15 5.02 -12.25 -4.76
N GLU A 16 5.31 -11.31 -5.66
CA GLU A 16 5.29 -11.51 -7.11
C GLU A 16 6.69 -11.76 -7.70
N GLY A 17 7.76 -11.56 -6.91
CA GLY A 17 9.14 -11.70 -7.36
C GLY A 17 9.72 -10.38 -7.85
N THR A 18 10.76 -10.44 -8.70
CA THR A 18 11.52 -9.26 -9.17
C THR A 18 11.39 -9.00 -10.67
N ASN A 19 10.88 -9.95 -11.45
CA ASN A 19 10.73 -9.78 -12.90
C ASN A 19 9.43 -9.04 -13.24
N TYR A 20 9.56 -7.74 -13.52
CA TYR A 20 8.44 -6.82 -13.72
C TYR A 20 7.49 -7.21 -14.86
N GLU A 21 8.01 -7.85 -15.92
CA GLU A 21 7.21 -8.24 -17.08
C GLU A 21 6.25 -9.39 -16.78
N LEU A 22 6.52 -10.19 -15.74
CA LEU A 22 5.72 -11.35 -15.36
C LEU A 22 4.64 -11.04 -14.32
N PHE A 23 4.55 -9.80 -13.85
CA PHE A 23 3.67 -9.47 -12.74
C PHE A 23 2.21 -9.35 -13.15
N ASN A 24 1.36 -10.12 -12.49
CA ASN A 24 -0.08 -9.95 -12.60
C ASN A 24 -0.54 -8.76 -11.73
N ARG A 25 -0.74 -7.61 -12.38
CA ARG A 25 -1.25 -6.39 -11.73
C ARG A 25 -2.74 -6.45 -11.37
N ASN A 26 -3.46 -7.43 -11.92
CA ASN A 26 -4.90 -7.64 -11.71
C ASN A 26 -5.16 -8.89 -10.85
N LYS A 27 -4.23 -9.20 -9.94
CA LYS A 27 -4.34 -10.38 -9.09
C LYS A 27 -5.53 -10.26 -8.13
N THR A 28 -6.31 -11.32 -8.04
CA THR A 28 -7.39 -11.44 -7.04
C THR A 28 -6.89 -12.16 -5.81
N CYS A 29 -7.39 -11.77 -4.64
CA CYS A 29 -7.05 -12.41 -3.38
C CYS A 29 -7.46 -13.89 -3.42
N PRO A 30 -6.56 -14.84 -3.13
CA PRO A 30 -6.91 -16.26 -3.17
C PRO A 30 -7.98 -16.62 -2.11
N THR A 31 -8.02 -15.88 -1.00
CA THR A 31 -8.91 -16.12 0.15
C THR A 31 -10.29 -15.48 -0.03
N CYS A 32 -10.39 -14.17 -0.26
CA CYS A 32 -11.68 -13.48 -0.35
C CYS A 32 -12.13 -13.16 -1.77
N LYS A 33 -11.33 -13.50 -2.79
CA LYS A 33 -11.56 -13.14 -4.22
C LYS A 33 -11.64 -11.64 -4.50
N GLY A 34 -11.41 -10.79 -3.49
CA GLY A 34 -11.38 -9.33 -3.65
C GLY A 34 -10.13 -8.82 -4.37
N LYS A 35 -10.14 -7.52 -4.68
CA LYS A 35 -9.03 -6.79 -5.31
C LYS A 35 -7.75 -6.91 -4.46
N MET A 36 -6.62 -7.10 -5.14
CA MET A 36 -5.30 -6.88 -4.55
C MET A 36 -4.66 -5.63 -5.15
N TYR A 37 -3.80 -5.00 -4.36
CA TYR A 37 -3.07 -3.80 -4.73
C TYR A 37 -1.61 -4.16 -4.95
N PHE A 38 -1.12 -3.86 -6.15
CA PHE A 38 0.28 -4.08 -6.51
C PHE A 38 1.16 -2.96 -5.92
N VAL A 39 2.16 -3.34 -5.14
CA VAL A 39 3.05 -2.43 -4.39
C VAL A 39 4.52 -2.78 -4.64
N ASN A 40 5.43 -1.83 -4.38
CA ASN A 40 6.86 -2.04 -4.63
C ASN A 40 7.53 -3.06 -3.69
N GLU A 41 8.78 -3.37 -3.99
CA GLU A 41 9.61 -4.29 -3.23
C GLU A 41 9.92 -3.81 -1.80
N LYS A 42 9.88 -2.50 -1.57
CA LYS A 42 10.17 -1.86 -0.29
C LYS A 42 8.97 -1.85 0.66
N PHE A 43 7.75 -2.01 0.16
CA PHE A 43 6.55 -2.10 0.98
C PHE A 43 6.66 -3.22 2.03
N LYS A 44 6.53 -2.87 3.31
CA LYS A 44 6.51 -3.83 4.41
C LYS A 44 5.07 -3.95 4.90
N ALA A 45 4.45 -5.09 4.64
CA ALA A 45 3.12 -5.36 5.15
C ALA A 45 3.17 -5.46 6.69
N PRO A 46 2.24 -4.80 7.40
CA PRO A 46 2.21 -4.86 8.85
C PRO A 46 1.74 -6.24 9.32
N LYS A 47 1.91 -6.51 10.62
CA LYS A 47 1.38 -7.75 11.22
C LYS A 47 -0.14 -7.82 10.99
N LYS A 48 -0.67 -9.00 10.70
CA LYS A 48 -2.12 -9.20 10.45
C LYS A 48 -3.01 -8.67 11.58
N SER A 49 -2.55 -8.75 12.82
CA SER A 49 -3.23 -8.26 14.02
C SER A 49 -3.17 -6.74 14.22
N ASN A 50 -2.35 -6.01 13.46
CA ASN A 50 -2.20 -4.57 13.61
C ASN A 50 -3.33 -3.81 12.89
N ASP A 51 -4.51 -3.76 13.52
CA ASP A 51 -5.71 -3.13 12.96
C ASP A 51 -5.48 -1.66 12.54
N LYS A 52 -4.72 -0.91 13.35
CA LYS A 52 -4.46 0.51 13.10
C LYS A 52 -3.67 0.73 11.80
N GLU A 53 -2.55 0.04 11.63
CA GLU A 53 -1.74 0.16 10.42
C GLU A 53 -2.48 -0.33 9.17
N TRP A 54 -3.26 -1.41 9.28
CA TRP A 54 -4.07 -1.91 8.16
C TRP A 54 -5.16 -0.93 7.72
N LYS A 55 -5.84 -0.26 8.66
CA LYS A 55 -6.84 0.77 8.35
C LYS A 55 -6.24 1.97 7.62
N ILE A 56 -5.04 2.38 8.03
CA ILE A 56 -4.31 3.46 7.36
C ILE A 56 -3.95 3.06 5.93
N ILE A 57 -3.35 1.87 5.74
CA ILE A 57 -3.01 1.33 4.41
C ILE A 57 -4.25 1.22 3.50
N GLU A 58 -5.35 0.71 4.04
CA GLU A 58 -6.63 0.63 3.33
C GLU A 58 -7.12 2.01 2.88
N TYR A 59 -7.13 2.99 3.78
CA TYR A 59 -7.55 4.35 3.46
C TYR A 59 -6.75 4.95 2.30
N LEU A 60 -5.42 4.81 2.31
CA LEU A 60 -4.57 5.41 1.28
C LEU A 60 -4.76 4.74 -0.07
N LEU A 61 -4.83 3.40 -0.10
CA LEU A 61 -5.07 2.64 -1.31
C LEU A 61 -6.43 2.97 -1.93
N LEU A 62 -7.46 3.13 -1.10
CA LEU A 62 -8.80 3.56 -1.54
C LEU A 62 -8.82 5.02 -1.97
N SER A 63 -7.97 5.86 -1.39
CA SER A 63 -7.81 7.27 -1.75
C SER A 63 -6.99 7.49 -3.03
N GLY A 64 -6.40 6.43 -3.59
CA GLY A 64 -5.63 6.45 -4.83
C GLY A 64 -4.11 6.51 -4.65
N TYR A 65 -3.59 6.46 -3.42
CA TYR A 65 -2.16 6.51 -3.16
C TYR A 65 -1.42 5.31 -3.77
N ASP A 66 -0.35 5.60 -4.51
CA ASP A 66 0.42 4.60 -5.22
C ASP A 66 1.70 4.19 -4.48
N PHE A 67 1.63 3.08 -3.74
CA PHE A 67 2.79 2.48 -3.08
C PHE A 67 3.85 1.90 -4.03
N ARG A 68 3.68 1.98 -5.35
CA ARG A 68 4.75 1.66 -6.32
C ARG A 68 5.80 2.77 -6.35
N ASN A 69 5.36 4.02 -6.25
CA ASN A 69 6.21 5.21 -6.23
C ASN A 69 5.87 6.08 -5.01
N PRO A 70 6.20 5.60 -3.79
CA PRO A 70 5.84 6.29 -2.56
C PRO A 70 6.55 7.65 -2.42
N TYR A 71 5.75 8.69 -2.22
CA TYR A 71 6.20 10.04 -1.86
C TYR A 71 5.79 10.39 -0.42
N CYS A 72 6.63 11.15 0.29
CA CYS A 72 6.25 11.92 1.48
C CYS A 72 6.46 13.40 1.18
N GLY A 73 5.40 14.14 0.86
CA GLY A 73 5.54 15.53 0.41
C GLY A 73 6.36 15.61 -0.88
N HIS A 74 7.55 16.22 -0.82
CA HIS A 74 8.42 16.46 -1.97
C HIS A 74 9.53 15.40 -2.16
N GLU A 75 9.67 14.44 -1.26
CA GLU A 75 10.74 13.43 -1.30
C GLU A 75 10.21 12.01 -1.53
N GLN A 76 10.98 11.18 -2.25
CA GLN A 76 10.69 9.76 -2.38
C GLN A 76 10.99 9.04 -1.06
N CYS A 77 9.98 8.35 -0.54
CA CYS A 77 10.07 7.70 0.77
C CYS A 77 10.03 6.19 0.66
N ILE A 78 10.82 5.51 1.48
CA ILE A 78 10.87 4.05 1.50
C ILE A 78 9.73 3.45 2.33
N TYR A 79 9.20 4.20 3.30
CA TYR A 79 8.33 3.63 4.33
C TYR A 79 7.32 4.62 4.92
N PHE A 80 6.22 4.04 5.40
CA PHE A 80 5.04 4.71 5.94
C PHE A 80 5.18 5.08 7.44
N GLU A 81 6.42 5.30 7.91
CA GLU A 81 6.71 5.50 9.33
C GLU A 81 6.13 6.79 9.90
N PHE A 82 5.74 7.74 9.04
CA PHE A 82 5.25 9.05 9.47
C PHE A 82 3.81 9.01 10.00
N LEU A 83 2.95 8.16 9.42
CA LEU A 83 1.51 8.22 9.69
C LEU A 83 1.11 7.27 10.81
N LYS A 84 0.86 7.84 11.98
CA LYS A 84 0.58 7.13 13.24
C LYS A 84 -0.90 6.81 13.41
N ASN A 85 -1.76 7.53 12.70
CA ASN A 85 -3.20 7.42 12.82
C ASN A 85 -3.91 7.82 11.51
N LEU A 86 -5.22 7.60 11.48
CA LEU A 86 -6.05 7.87 10.29
C LEU A 86 -6.14 9.37 9.98
N GLN A 87 -6.15 10.24 10.99
CA GLN A 87 -6.24 11.69 10.79
C GLN A 87 -5.01 12.22 10.04
N GLU A 88 -3.81 11.80 10.43
CA GLU A 88 -2.59 12.17 9.71
C GLU A 88 -2.63 11.63 8.25
N ALA A 89 -3.21 10.45 8.02
CA ALA A 89 -3.36 9.91 6.67
C ALA A 89 -4.34 10.70 5.80
N GLU A 90 -5.43 11.20 6.39
CA GLU A 90 -6.39 12.09 5.73
C GLU A 90 -5.74 13.43 5.36
N GLU A 91 -4.99 14.03 6.30
CA GLU A 91 -4.24 15.28 6.08
C GLU A 91 -3.21 15.10 4.96
N PHE A 92 -2.44 14.01 4.99
CA PHE A 92 -1.48 13.69 3.95
C PHE A 92 -2.10 13.56 2.55
N ILE A 93 -3.22 12.86 2.42
CA ILE A 93 -3.93 12.76 1.13
C ILE A 93 -4.46 14.13 0.68
N ARG A 94 -4.91 14.97 1.62
CA ARG A 94 -5.36 16.33 1.29
C ARG A 94 -4.21 17.18 0.76
N GLU A 95 -3.05 17.13 1.39
CA GLU A 95 -1.85 17.84 0.93
C GLU A 95 -1.41 17.35 -0.44
N MET A 96 -1.30 16.03 -0.63
CA MET A 96 -0.95 15.42 -1.92
C MET A 96 -1.84 15.92 -3.06
N ARG A 97 -3.17 15.96 -2.85
CA ARG A 97 -4.14 16.42 -3.86
C ARG A 97 -4.09 17.92 -4.14
N ASN A 98 -3.51 18.72 -3.25
CA ASN A 98 -3.33 20.16 -3.47
C ASN A 98 -1.98 20.48 -4.14
N LEU A 99 -1.09 19.49 -4.29
CA LEU A 99 0.19 19.62 -4.98
C LEU A 99 0.10 19.29 -6.48
N ASP A 100 -0.98 18.62 -6.91
CA ASP A 100 -1.37 18.39 -8.32
C ASP A 100 -2.10 19.61 -8.90
#